data_AF-M7TDE2-F1
#
_entry.id   AF-M7TDE2-F1
#
_cell.length_a   1.000
_cell.length_b   1.000
_cell.length_c   1.000
_cell.angle_alpha   90.00
_cell.angle_beta   90.00
_cell.angle_gamma   90.00
#
_symmetry.space_group_name_H-M   'P 1'
#
loop_
_entity.id
_entity.type
_entity.pdbx_description
1 polymer ?
#
loop_
_entity_poly.entity_id
_entity_poly.type
_entity_poly.pdbx_seq_one_letter_code
_entity_poly.pdbx_strand_id
1 'polypeptide(L)'
;MRTYKPRTPGVRHLRRPINDHLWKGRPFLPLTFPKKGMAKGGRNNNGKITVRHRGGGAKRRIRTVDFHRWLPGAHVVERIEYDPGRSAHIALLTEEATGQKTYIVAAEGMRAGDVIQSYRSGIPQELLDSMGGVVDPGILAAKTAHRGNCLPMHLIPIGTPIFNVGSHPKGGAVFCRSAGTFAIVASKEEETTADGVKVVTGKYVNVRLQSGEVRKVSKDACATIGVASNPHHHYRQLGKAGRSRWLNIRPTVRGVAMNKVDHPHGGGRGKSKGNRHPTSPWGTPSKGGFKTRRHNNPNKWVVVPRVRNMGKRRDKKGNKA
;
A
#
# COMPACT_ATOMS: atom_id res chain seq x y z
N MET A 1 17.28 -9.81 -9.05
CA MET A 1 16.56 -10.86 -8.29
C MET A 1 17.54 -11.96 -7.91
N ARG A 2 17.48 -12.51 -6.69
CA ARG A 2 18.36 -13.59 -6.22
C ARG A 2 17.75 -14.96 -6.48
N THR A 3 18.48 -15.80 -7.20
CA THR A 3 18.27 -17.25 -7.38
C THR A 3 19.33 -18.03 -6.60
N TYR A 4 19.18 -19.36 -6.51
CA TYR A 4 20.05 -20.24 -5.73
C TYR A 4 20.37 -21.49 -6.56
N LYS A 5 21.54 -22.11 -6.33
CA LYS A 5 21.90 -23.39 -6.97
C LYS A 5 20.77 -24.41 -6.69
N PRO A 6 20.20 -25.06 -7.72
CA PRO A 6 19.01 -25.90 -7.58
C PRO A 6 19.37 -27.30 -7.02
N ARG A 7 19.98 -27.34 -5.83
CA ARG A 7 20.36 -28.59 -5.14
C ARG A 7 19.15 -29.42 -4.68
N THR A 8 17.99 -28.78 -4.51
CA THR A 8 16.73 -29.45 -4.15
C THR A 8 15.59 -28.95 -5.04
N PRO A 9 14.57 -29.78 -5.32
CA PRO A 9 13.43 -29.37 -6.16
C PRO A 9 12.69 -28.15 -5.60
N GLY A 10 12.61 -28.03 -4.27
CA GLY A 10 11.94 -26.89 -3.61
C GLY A 10 12.70 -25.55 -3.70
N VAL A 11 14.00 -25.56 -4.04
CA VAL A 11 14.82 -24.36 -4.19
C VAL A 11 14.92 -23.91 -5.66
N ARG A 12 14.72 -24.82 -6.62
CA ARG A 12 14.82 -24.53 -8.07
C ARG A 12 14.04 -23.29 -8.50
N HIS A 13 12.83 -23.10 -7.98
CA HIS A 13 11.95 -21.98 -8.33
C HIS A 13 11.91 -20.87 -7.26
N LEU A 14 12.86 -20.84 -6.34
CA LEU A 14 12.93 -19.81 -5.32
C LEU A 14 13.55 -18.54 -5.89
N ARG A 15 12.79 -17.43 -5.89
CA ARG A 15 13.27 -16.10 -6.29
C ARG A 15 12.99 -15.07 -5.22
N ARG A 16 13.99 -14.28 -4.84
CA ARG A 16 13.85 -13.18 -3.87
C ARG A 16 14.30 -11.84 -4.48
N PRO A 17 13.66 -10.72 -4.15
CA PRO A 17 14.27 -9.41 -4.39
C PRO A 17 15.55 -9.27 -3.56
N ILE A 18 16.55 -8.56 -4.12
CA ILE A 18 17.81 -8.27 -3.44
C ILE A 18 17.62 -6.96 -2.70
N ASN A 19 17.77 -6.97 -1.38
CA ASN A 19 17.56 -5.82 -0.51
C ASN A 19 18.64 -5.84 0.58
N ASP A 20 19.90 -5.71 0.18
CA ASP A 20 21.05 -5.91 1.10
C ASP A 20 21.27 -4.72 2.05
N HIS A 21 20.67 -3.56 1.73
CA HIS A 21 20.63 -2.35 2.57
C HIS A 21 19.71 -2.48 3.80
N LEU A 22 18.95 -3.57 3.92
CA LEU A 22 18.05 -3.75 5.05
C LEU A 22 18.82 -4.06 6.33
N TRP A 23 18.37 -3.44 7.42
CA TRP A 23 18.83 -3.73 8.76
C TRP A 23 18.71 -5.22 9.10
N LYS A 24 19.81 -5.79 9.60
CA LYS A 24 19.91 -7.22 9.94
C LYS A 24 19.49 -7.54 11.38
N GLY A 25 19.38 -6.52 12.24
CA GLY A 25 19.05 -6.68 13.66
C GLY A 25 17.56 -6.77 13.96
N ARG A 26 17.22 -6.64 15.25
CA ARG A 26 15.83 -6.63 15.74
C ARG A 26 15.17 -5.26 15.49
N PRO A 27 13.82 -5.19 15.41
CA PRO A 27 13.11 -3.92 15.36
C PRO A 27 13.22 -3.19 16.70
N PHE A 28 12.93 -1.88 16.69
CA PHE A 28 12.79 -1.08 17.90
C PHE A 28 11.61 -1.59 18.74
N LEU A 29 11.92 -2.29 19.84
CA LEU A 29 10.95 -3.06 20.60
C LEU A 29 9.77 -2.24 21.16
N PRO A 30 9.95 -1.00 21.66
CA PRO A 30 8.85 -0.17 22.17
C PRO A 30 7.75 0.09 21.13
N LEU A 31 8.11 0.19 19.84
CA LEU A 31 7.14 0.39 18.75
C LEU A 31 6.58 -0.93 18.18
N THR A 32 6.58 -1.99 18.99
CA THR A 32 6.07 -3.29 18.55
C THR A 32 5.29 -4.02 19.63
N PHE A 33 4.25 -4.75 19.20
CA PHE A 33 3.47 -5.62 20.07
C PHE A 33 3.19 -6.97 19.41
N PRO A 34 2.93 -8.07 20.16
CA PRO A 34 2.82 -9.40 19.57
C PRO A 34 1.56 -9.58 18.71
N LYS A 35 1.68 -10.23 17.55
CA LYS A 35 0.53 -10.72 16.77
C LYS A 35 0.17 -12.14 17.23
N LYS A 36 -0.70 -12.23 18.25
CA LYS A 36 -1.14 -13.49 18.85
C LYS A 36 -2.67 -13.69 18.76
N GLY A 37 -3.16 -14.79 19.33
CA GLY A 37 -4.58 -15.12 19.45
C GLY A 37 -5.21 -15.83 18.25
N MET A 38 -6.46 -16.28 18.43
CA MET A 38 -7.21 -17.04 17.43
C MET A 38 -7.49 -16.28 16.13
N ALA A 39 -7.45 -14.94 16.16
CA ALA A 39 -7.55 -14.09 14.98
C ALA A 39 -6.44 -14.38 13.95
N LYS A 40 -5.25 -14.82 14.39
CA LYS A 40 -4.18 -15.27 13.48
C LYS A 40 -4.59 -16.52 12.69
N GLY A 41 -5.48 -17.35 13.24
CA GLY A 41 -6.07 -18.51 12.58
C GLY A 41 -7.29 -18.20 11.68
N GLY A 42 -7.70 -16.93 11.58
CA GLY A 42 -8.88 -16.54 10.78
C GLY A 42 -10.22 -16.77 11.48
N ARG A 43 -10.22 -16.82 12.82
CA ARG A 43 -11.44 -16.92 13.64
C ARG A 43 -11.94 -15.55 14.09
N ASN A 44 -13.26 -15.41 14.26
CA ASN A 44 -13.88 -14.26 14.93
C ASN A 44 -13.94 -14.46 16.46
N ASN A 45 -14.57 -13.53 17.18
CA ASN A 45 -14.83 -13.60 18.62
C ASN A 45 -15.63 -14.85 19.04
N ASN A 46 -16.51 -15.38 18.18
CA ASN A 46 -17.27 -16.61 18.45
C ASN A 46 -16.45 -17.90 18.20
N GLY A 47 -15.15 -17.79 17.92
CA GLY A 47 -14.28 -18.95 17.63
C GLY A 47 -14.51 -19.61 16.27
N LYS A 48 -15.48 -19.15 15.47
CA LYS A 48 -15.80 -19.70 14.15
C LYS A 48 -14.82 -19.17 13.09
N ILE A 49 -14.47 -20.00 12.10
CA ILE A 49 -13.62 -19.59 10.98
C ILE A 49 -14.42 -18.68 10.06
N THR A 50 -14.04 -17.40 10.00
CA THR A 50 -14.62 -16.41 9.08
C THR A 50 -13.70 -16.13 7.89
N VAL A 51 -12.39 -16.33 8.07
CA VAL A 51 -11.39 -16.19 6.99
C VAL A 51 -10.71 -17.54 6.78
N ARG A 52 -11.10 -18.22 5.70
CA ARG A 52 -10.49 -19.49 5.29
C ARG A 52 -9.00 -19.32 4.96
N HIS A 53 -8.28 -20.44 4.97
CA HIS A 53 -6.87 -20.54 4.55
C HIS A 53 -5.86 -19.77 5.42
N ARG A 54 -6.18 -19.48 6.69
CA ARG A 54 -5.27 -18.81 7.64
C ARG A 54 -4.91 -19.71 8.82
N GLY A 55 -3.68 -19.60 9.32
CA GLY A 55 -3.19 -20.31 10.50
C GLY A 55 -1.82 -20.97 10.31
N GLY A 56 -1.14 -21.28 11.42
CA GLY A 56 0.12 -22.05 11.45
C GLY A 56 1.37 -21.34 10.93
N GLY A 57 1.34 -20.03 10.66
CA GLY A 57 2.54 -19.29 10.25
C GLY A 57 3.49 -18.95 11.41
N ALA A 58 4.67 -18.43 11.08
CA ALA A 58 5.66 -17.99 12.06
C ALA A 58 5.11 -16.95 13.06
N LYS A 59 5.66 -16.92 14.27
CA LYS A 59 5.37 -15.88 15.29
C LYS A 59 5.81 -14.51 14.75
N ARG A 60 5.00 -13.47 15.00
CA ARG A 60 5.24 -12.12 14.49
C ARG A 60 4.95 -11.07 15.56
N ARG A 61 5.53 -9.89 15.37
CA ARG A 61 5.20 -8.66 16.08
C ARG A 61 4.61 -7.66 15.07
N ILE A 62 3.57 -6.94 15.46
CA ILE A 62 3.06 -5.79 14.70
C ILE A 62 4.01 -4.62 14.97
N ARG A 63 4.29 -3.84 13.92
CA ARG A 63 5.00 -2.57 14.04
C ARG A 63 3.97 -1.45 14.06
N THR A 64 4.06 -0.57 15.04
CA THR A 64 3.24 0.63 15.11
C THR A 64 3.81 1.64 14.13
N VAL A 65 3.24 1.66 12.93
CA VAL A 65 3.64 2.59 11.85
C VAL A 65 2.77 3.83 11.92
N ASP A 66 3.41 4.99 11.91
CA ASP A 66 2.75 6.27 11.78
C ASP A 66 2.30 6.50 10.34
N PHE A 67 0.98 6.46 10.14
CA PHE A 67 0.33 6.82 8.88
C PHE A 67 -0.24 8.24 8.89
N HIS A 68 -0.12 8.97 9.99
CA HIS A 68 -0.64 10.32 10.14
C HIS A 68 0.44 11.37 9.90
N ARG A 69 1.66 11.19 10.44
CA ARG A 69 2.78 12.13 10.27
C ARG A 69 2.42 13.57 10.68
N TRP A 70 1.88 13.73 11.88
CA TRP A 70 1.54 15.05 12.43
C TRP A 70 2.74 15.77 13.05
N LEU A 71 3.73 15.04 13.57
CA LEU A 71 4.91 15.66 14.15
C LEU A 71 5.67 16.42 13.04
N PRO A 72 5.84 17.75 13.15
CA PRO A 72 6.60 18.54 12.19
C PRO A 72 8.11 18.34 12.41
N GLY A 73 8.93 19.11 11.71
CA GLY A 73 10.39 19.10 11.89
C GLY A 73 11.12 17.99 11.14
N ALA A 74 12.45 18.13 11.12
CA ALA A 74 13.36 17.20 10.46
C ALA A 74 13.45 15.87 11.21
N HIS A 75 13.39 14.79 10.44
CA HIS A 75 13.51 13.43 10.92
C HIS A 75 14.59 12.70 10.13
N VAL A 76 15.63 12.23 10.82
CA VAL A 76 16.70 11.43 10.22
C VAL A 76 16.25 9.99 10.10
N VAL A 77 16.43 9.40 8.93
CA VAL A 77 16.23 7.96 8.71
C VAL A 77 17.39 7.21 9.35
N GLU A 78 17.17 6.59 10.50
CA GLU A 78 18.18 5.80 11.20
C GLU A 78 18.49 4.50 10.44
N ARG A 79 17.44 3.80 9.97
CA ARG A 79 17.60 2.54 9.22
C ARG A 79 16.32 2.12 8.50
N ILE A 80 16.49 1.31 7.46
CA ILE A 80 15.39 0.64 6.75
C ILE A 80 15.27 -0.81 7.22
N GLU A 81 14.08 -1.22 7.65
CA GLU A 81 13.83 -2.55 8.18
C GLU A 81 12.82 -3.36 7.35
N TYR A 82 12.95 -4.68 7.46
CA TYR A 82 11.95 -5.63 6.98
C TYR A 82 10.76 -5.73 7.94
N ASP A 83 9.54 -5.61 7.41
CA ASP A 83 8.30 -5.88 8.16
C ASP A 83 7.60 -7.17 7.68
N PRO A 84 7.45 -8.21 8.52
CA PRO A 84 6.74 -9.43 8.17
C PRO A 84 5.22 -9.27 7.99
N GLY A 85 4.64 -8.17 8.47
CA GLY A 85 3.21 -7.83 8.37
C GLY A 85 2.83 -7.06 7.10
N ARG A 86 3.80 -6.65 6.26
CA ARG A 86 3.57 -5.80 5.09
C ARG A 86 4.47 -6.22 3.91
N SER A 87 4.14 -5.74 2.71
CA SER A 87 4.93 -5.94 1.49
C SER A 87 6.08 -4.93 1.37
N ALA A 88 5.80 -3.63 1.56
CA ALA A 88 6.78 -2.54 1.57
C ALA A 88 7.66 -2.57 2.84
N HIS A 89 8.85 -1.99 2.76
CA HIS A 89 9.76 -1.79 3.89
C HIS A 89 9.28 -0.66 4.79
N ILE A 90 9.84 -0.59 6.01
CA ILE A 90 9.64 0.54 6.94
C ILE A 90 10.96 1.24 7.18
N ALA A 91 10.90 2.54 7.41
CA ALA A 91 12.01 3.33 7.91
C ALA A 91 11.78 3.61 9.39
N LEU A 92 12.80 3.39 10.22
CA LEU A 92 12.85 3.92 11.57
C LEU A 92 13.40 5.34 11.48
N LEU A 93 12.63 6.30 11.94
CA LEU A 93 13.00 7.70 12.00
C LEU A 93 13.39 8.07 13.42
N THR A 94 14.30 9.02 13.55
CA THR A 94 14.56 9.76 14.79
C THR A 94 14.29 11.23 14.50
N GLU A 95 13.39 11.85 15.24
CA GLU A 95 13.19 13.30 15.18
C GLU A 95 14.39 14.02 15.80
N GLU A 96 14.90 15.05 15.14
CA GLU A 96 16.11 15.76 15.58
C GLU A 96 15.89 16.58 16.87
N ALA A 97 14.69 17.12 17.07
CA ALA A 97 14.41 18.01 18.19
C ALA A 97 14.27 17.28 19.54
N THR A 98 13.50 16.19 19.60
CA THR A 98 13.23 15.45 20.85
C THR A 98 13.89 14.07 20.92
N GLY A 99 14.47 13.58 19.82
CA GLY A 99 15.01 12.23 19.72
C GLY A 99 13.95 11.13 19.67
N GLN A 100 12.66 11.48 19.58
CA GLN A 100 11.58 10.51 19.50
C GLN A 100 11.68 9.67 18.23
N LYS A 101 11.44 8.37 18.38
CA LYS A 101 11.52 7.41 17.27
C LYS A 101 10.14 7.01 16.77
N THR A 102 10.00 6.94 15.45
CA THR A 102 8.74 6.54 14.80
C THR A 102 9.01 5.65 13.59
N TYR A 103 8.08 4.74 13.27
CA TYR A 103 8.15 3.98 12.03
C TYR A 103 7.27 4.61 10.96
N ILE A 104 7.78 4.74 9.75
CA ILE A 104 6.97 5.07 8.56
C ILE A 104 7.15 4.00 7.47
N VAL A 105 6.29 4.01 6.45
CA VAL A 105 6.55 3.22 5.24
C VAL A 105 7.70 3.88 4.46
N ALA A 106 8.73 3.11 4.14
CA ALA A 106 9.88 3.61 3.40
C ALA A 106 9.53 3.86 1.93
N ALA A 107 10.04 4.96 1.37
CA ALA A 107 9.98 5.25 -0.05
C ALA A 107 11.00 4.43 -0.84
N GLU A 108 10.77 4.27 -2.14
CA GLU A 108 11.73 3.66 -3.06
C GLU A 108 12.98 4.53 -3.21
N GLY A 109 14.15 3.97 -2.89
CA GLY A 109 15.42 4.70 -2.91
C GLY A 109 15.81 5.35 -1.58
N MET A 110 14.90 5.39 -0.59
CA MET A 110 15.22 5.91 0.75
C MET A 110 16.31 5.08 1.43
N ARG A 111 17.29 5.74 2.07
CA ARG A 111 18.42 5.09 2.77
C ARG A 111 18.59 5.66 4.17
N ALA A 112 19.42 4.97 4.97
CA ALA A 112 19.85 5.50 6.25
C ALA A 112 20.68 6.77 6.03
N GLY A 113 20.47 7.79 6.86
CA GLY A 113 21.05 9.11 6.73
C GLY A 113 20.20 10.12 5.95
N ASP A 114 19.19 9.67 5.18
CA ASP A 114 18.25 10.60 4.53
C ASP A 114 17.50 11.41 5.60
N VAL A 115 17.35 12.71 5.40
CA VAL A 115 16.51 13.58 6.24
C VAL A 115 15.17 13.79 5.54
N ILE A 116 14.07 13.61 6.27
CA ILE A 116 12.72 13.84 5.76
C ILE A 116 11.92 14.70 6.72
N GLN A 117 10.89 15.36 6.21
CA GLN A 117 10.03 16.23 7.00
C GLN A 117 8.55 15.95 6.72
N SER A 118 7.70 16.31 7.68
CA SER A 118 6.26 16.40 7.47
C SER A 118 5.82 17.86 7.52
N TYR A 119 5.22 18.34 6.44
CA TYR A 119 4.61 19.67 6.34
C TYR A 119 3.10 19.62 6.53
N ARG A 120 2.60 18.55 7.15
CA ARG A 120 1.16 18.36 7.38
C ARG A 120 0.57 19.36 8.37
N SER A 121 1.34 19.73 9.39
CA SER A 121 0.90 20.63 10.47
C SER A 121 1.12 22.12 10.14
N GLY A 122 1.72 22.41 8.99
CA GLY A 122 2.06 23.75 8.55
C GLY A 122 3.44 23.80 7.91
N ILE A 123 3.70 24.92 7.22
CA ILE A 123 5.00 25.26 6.66
C ILE A 123 5.79 25.98 7.78
N PRO A 124 7.04 25.60 8.08
CA PRO A 124 7.84 26.27 9.10
C PRO A 124 8.13 27.72 8.73
N GLN A 125 8.21 28.61 9.73
CA GLN A 125 8.39 30.05 9.52
C GLN A 125 9.67 30.37 8.73
N GLU A 126 10.78 29.70 9.03
CA GLU A 126 12.04 29.85 8.28
C GLU A 126 11.87 29.65 6.77
N LEU A 127 11.02 28.70 6.38
CA LEU A 127 10.74 28.40 4.99
C LEU A 127 9.85 29.49 4.36
N LEU A 128 8.89 30.04 5.12
CA LEU A 128 8.07 31.18 4.69
C LEU A 128 8.90 32.47 4.54
N ASP A 129 9.80 32.74 5.48
CA ASP A 129 10.69 33.91 5.47
C ASP A 129 11.63 33.84 4.26
N SER A 130 12.13 32.65 3.94
CA SER A 130 12.94 32.43 2.73
C SER A 130 12.19 32.66 1.41
N MET A 131 10.86 32.79 1.45
CA MET A 131 9.99 33.12 0.31
C MET A 131 9.49 34.57 0.36
N GLY A 132 9.96 35.40 1.30
CA GLY A 132 9.52 36.78 1.43
C GLY A 132 8.09 36.93 1.98
N GLY A 133 7.58 35.93 2.72
CA GLY A 133 6.28 36.00 3.40
C GLY A 133 5.06 35.60 2.57
N VAL A 134 5.21 35.33 1.27
CA VAL A 134 4.13 34.84 0.41
C VAL A 134 4.40 33.38 0.00
N VAL A 135 3.35 32.54 -0.02
CA VAL A 135 3.49 31.14 -0.43
C VAL A 135 3.54 31.05 -1.95
N ASP A 136 4.75 30.99 -2.51
CA ASP A 136 4.96 30.64 -3.91
C ASP A 136 4.87 29.10 -4.09
N PRO A 137 3.89 28.58 -4.86
CA PRO A 137 3.74 27.13 -5.09
C PRO A 137 4.97 26.48 -5.74
N GLY A 138 5.70 27.20 -6.60
CA GLY A 138 6.88 26.72 -7.31
C GLY A 138 8.09 26.58 -6.38
N ILE A 139 8.41 27.63 -5.62
CA ILE A 139 9.52 27.60 -4.65
C ILE A 139 9.23 26.59 -3.54
N LEU A 140 8.00 26.57 -3.03
CA LEU A 140 7.59 25.59 -2.02
C LEU A 140 7.75 24.17 -2.55
N ALA A 141 7.27 23.88 -3.77
CA ALA A 141 7.43 22.56 -4.36
C ALA A 141 8.91 22.18 -4.52
N ALA A 142 9.76 23.09 -4.98
CA ALA A 142 11.19 22.84 -5.16
C ALA A 142 11.90 22.44 -3.85
N LYS A 143 11.54 23.09 -2.73
CA LYS A 143 12.15 22.84 -1.42
C LYS A 143 11.49 21.70 -0.63
N THR A 144 10.22 21.39 -0.90
CA THR A 144 9.46 20.44 -0.05
C THR A 144 9.10 19.13 -0.74
N ALA A 145 9.00 19.11 -2.08
CA ALA A 145 8.60 17.93 -2.85
C ALA A 145 9.74 16.91 -3.03
N HIS A 146 10.50 16.67 -1.96
CA HIS A 146 11.52 15.64 -1.90
C HIS A 146 10.93 14.29 -1.50
N ARG A 147 11.52 13.22 -2.04
CA ARG A 147 11.11 11.84 -1.76
C ARG A 147 11.07 11.59 -0.25
N GLY A 148 9.96 11.04 0.23
CA GLY A 148 9.80 10.70 1.64
C GLY A 148 9.24 11.82 2.50
N ASN A 149 9.15 13.05 1.99
CA ASN A 149 8.42 14.12 2.67
C ASN A 149 6.90 13.88 2.61
N CYS A 150 6.21 14.26 3.69
CA CYS A 150 4.76 14.19 3.77
C CYS A 150 4.17 15.59 3.68
N LEU A 151 3.22 15.77 2.76
CA LEU A 151 2.55 17.05 2.54
C LEU A 151 1.04 16.84 2.44
N PRO A 152 0.23 17.88 2.72
CA PRO A 152 -1.16 17.90 2.31
C PRO A 152 -1.26 18.02 0.77
N MET A 153 -2.31 17.43 0.19
CA MET A 153 -2.47 17.31 -1.27
C MET A 153 -2.41 18.63 -2.04
N HIS A 154 -2.90 19.73 -1.46
CA HIS A 154 -2.90 21.03 -2.13
C HIS A 154 -1.49 21.57 -2.39
N LEU A 155 -0.48 21.21 -1.58
CA LEU A 155 0.91 21.68 -1.74
C LEU A 155 1.71 20.85 -2.75
N ILE A 156 1.25 19.65 -3.11
CA ILE A 156 2.00 18.72 -3.97
C ILE A 156 1.75 19.07 -5.44
N PRO A 157 2.76 19.29 -6.29
CA PRO A 157 2.53 19.65 -7.69
C PRO A 157 1.82 18.55 -8.49
N ILE A 158 1.06 18.96 -9.51
CA ILE A 158 0.35 18.04 -10.42
C ILE A 158 1.38 17.15 -11.15
N GLY A 159 1.03 15.89 -11.39
CA GLY A 159 1.92 14.91 -12.05
C GLY A 159 2.89 14.20 -11.09
N THR A 160 3.04 14.67 -9.85
CA THR A 160 3.96 14.08 -8.89
C THR A 160 3.52 12.68 -8.46
N PRO A 161 4.43 11.68 -8.46
CA PRO A 161 4.14 10.37 -7.90
C PRO A 161 4.12 10.45 -6.36
N ILE A 162 3.06 9.90 -5.77
CA ILE A 162 2.83 9.91 -4.32
C ILE A 162 2.40 8.53 -3.82
N PHE A 163 2.77 8.20 -2.60
CA PHE A 163 2.31 7.00 -1.90
C PHE A 163 1.77 7.38 -0.51
N ASN A 164 1.15 6.43 0.20
CA ASN A 164 0.49 6.72 1.49
C ASN A 164 -0.55 7.85 1.40
N VAL A 165 -1.49 7.74 0.45
CA VAL A 165 -2.52 8.77 0.25
C VAL A 165 -3.66 8.62 1.25
N GLY A 166 -3.98 9.70 1.97
CA GLY A 166 -5.15 9.83 2.83
C GLY A 166 -6.45 10.03 2.05
N SER A 167 -7.58 10.00 2.75
CA SER A 167 -8.90 10.35 2.16
C SER A 167 -9.52 11.59 2.80
N HIS A 168 -9.41 11.71 4.13
CA HIS A 168 -9.95 12.80 4.93
C HIS A 168 -8.84 13.77 5.40
N PRO A 169 -9.18 15.05 5.70
CA PRO A 169 -8.22 16.06 6.16
C PRO A 169 -7.33 15.60 7.32
N LYS A 170 -7.95 15.07 8.38
CA LYS A 170 -7.25 14.64 9.61
C LYS A 170 -6.95 13.14 9.68
N GLY A 171 -7.36 12.38 8.65
CA GLY A 171 -7.17 10.94 8.62
C GLY A 171 -5.75 10.52 8.23
N GLY A 172 -5.32 9.34 8.67
CA GLY A 172 -4.07 8.74 8.20
C GLY A 172 -4.15 8.23 6.76
N ALA A 173 -3.00 7.84 6.22
CA ALA A 173 -2.87 7.24 4.91
C ALA A 173 -3.63 5.90 4.78
N VAL A 174 -4.40 5.76 3.69
CA VAL A 174 -5.22 4.56 3.43
C VAL A 174 -4.90 3.90 2.09
N PHE A 175 -4.55 4.69 1.05
CA PHE A 175 -4.26 4.20 -0.29
C PHE A 175 -2.75 4.13 -0.57
N CYS A 176 -2.38 3.29 -1.56
CA CYS A 176 -1.01 3.17 -2.06
C CYS A 176 0.05 2.91 -0.97
N ARG A 177 -0.23 1.96 -0.06
CA ARG A 177 0.67 1.57 1.05
C ARG A 177 1.46 0.28 0.79
N SER A 178 1.13 -0.42 -0.30
CA SER A 178 1.76 -1.70 -0.65
C SER A 178 3.06 -1.45 -1.41
N ALA A 179 3.96 -2.43 -1.37
CA ALA A 179 5.21 -2.40 -2.12
C ALA A 179 5.01 -2.02 -3.59
N GLY A 180 5.80 -1.06 -4.08
CA GLY A 180 5.80 -0.58 -5.46
C GLY A 180 4.54 0.17 -5.88
N THR A 181 3.60 0.45 -4.97
CA THR A 181 2.39 1.19 -5.32
C THR A 181 2.57 2.69 -5.16
N PHE A 182 1.96 3.44 -6.05
CA PHE A 182 1.89 4.89 -6.03
C PHE A 182 0.55 5.37 -6.62
N ALA A 183 0.30 6.65 -6.50
CA ALA A 183 -0.76 7.40 -7.13
C ALA A 183 -0.15 8.63 -7.78
N ILE A 184 -0.90 9.26 -8.68
CA ILE A 184 -0.49 10.49 -9.36
C ILE A 184 -1.52 11.57 -9.05
N VAL A 185 -1.06 12.76 -8.68
CA VAL A 185 -1.92 13.95 -8.59
C VAL A 185 -2.35 14.32 -10.01
N ALA A 186 -3.64 14.12 -10.32
CA ALA A 186 -4.14 14.22 -11.69
C ALA A 186 -4.59 15.66 -12.02
N SER A 187 -5.38 16.27 -11.13
CA SER A 187 -5.78 17.66 -11.25
C SER A 187 -6.15 18.25 -9.91
N LYS A 188 -6.05 19.57 -9.82
CA LYS A 188 -6.49 20.38 -8.68
C LYS A 188 -7.43 21.45 -9.22
N GLU A 189 -8.43 21.79 -8.41
CA GLU A 189 -9.30 22.93 -8.67
C GLU A 189 -8.53 24.18 -8.18
N GLU A 190 -7.79 24.80 -9.10
CA GLU A 190 -6.95 25.98 -8.89
C GLU A 190 -7.47 27.14 -9.73
N GLU A 191 -7.48 28.35 -9.16
CA GLU A 191 -7.76 29.60 -9.86
C GLU A 191 -6.47 30.41 -9.98
N THR A 192 -6.33 31.12 -11.10
CA THR A 192 -5.16 31.98 -11.36
C THR A 192 -5.45 33.36 -10.79
N THR A 193 -4.62 33.80 -9.85
CA THR A 193 -4.63 35.17 -9.33
C THR A 193 -4.11 36.15 -10.39
N ALA A 194 -4.39 37.45 -10.26
CA ALA A 194 -3.93 38.49 -11.19
C ALA A 194 -2.42 38.45 -11.47
N ASP A 195 -1.63 37.99 -10.49
CA ASP A 195 -0.17 37.86 -10.56
C ASP A 195 0.31 36.57 -11.25
N GLY A 196 -0.60 35.78 -11.84
CA GLY A 196 -0.28 34.51 -12.50
C GLY A 196 -0.07 33.32 -11.56
N VAL A 197 -0.15 33.53 -10.23
CA VAL A 197 -0.01 32.49 -9.22
C VAL A 197 -1.28 31.64 -9.13
N LYS A 198 -1.12 30.31 -9.13
CA LYS A 198 -2.24 29.38 -8.99
C LYS A 198 -2.54 29.10 -7.53
N VAL A 199 -3.75 29.42 -7.08
CA VAL A 199 -4.22 29.17 -5.72
C VAL A 199 -5.29 28.08 -5.75
N VAL A 200 -5.16 27.08 -4.88
CA VAL A 200 -6.13 25.98 -4.77
C VAL A 200 -7.40 26.46 -4.07
N THR A 201 -8.48 26.66 -4.83
CA THR A 201 -9.78 27.11 -4.30
C THR A 201 -10.68 25.93 -3.92
N GLY A 202 -10.55 24.80 -4.62
CA GLY A 202 -11.38 23.62 -4.38
C GLY A 202 -11.10 22.89 -3.06
N LYS A 203 -12.14 22.24 -2.51
CA LYS A 203 -12.03 21.40 -1.30
C LYS A 203 -11.39 20.03 -1.57
N TYR A 204 -11.27 19.65 -2.84
CA TYR A 204 -10.81 18.33 -3.26
C TYR A 204 -9.74 18.41 -4.34
N VAL A 205 -8.91 17.37 -4.38
CA VAL A 205 -7.88 17.13 -5.39
C VAL A 205 -8.18 15.79 -6.05
N ASN A 206 -8.05 15.73 -7.37
CA ASN A 206 -8.25 14.51 -8.12
C ASN A 206 -6.95 13.71 -8.17
N VAL A 207 -7.01 12.46 -7.72
CA VAL A 207 -5.86 11.57 -7.62
C VAL A 207 -6.13 10.28 -8.38
N ARG A 208 -5.22 9.90 -9.27
CA ARG A 208 -5.22 8.62 -9.97
C ARG A 208 -4.55 7.56 -9.09
N LEU A 209 -5.32 6.62 -8.58
CA LEU A 209 -4.82 5.53 -7.74
C LEU A 209 -4.11 4.44 -8.57
N GLN A 210 -3.39 3.54 -7.89
CA GLN A 210 -2.74 2.35 -8.49
C GLN A 210 -3.68 1.48 -9.34
N SER A 211 -4.99 1.48 -9.06
CA SER A 211 -5.99 0.73 -9.84
C SER A 211 -6.33 1.37 -11.19
N GLY A 212 -5.88 2.60 -11.44
CA GLY A 212 -6.29 3.45 -12.56
C GLY A 212 -7.59 4.22 -12.32
N GLU A 213 -8.22 4.10 -11.14
CA GLU A 213 -9.39 4.92 -10.75
C GLU A 213 -8.94 6.34 -10.41
N VAL A 214 -9.61 7.35 -10.99
CA VAL A 214 -9.42 8.77 -10.62
C VAL A 214 -10.54 9.15 -9.65
N ARG A 215 -10.14 9.67 -8.49
CA ARG A 215 -11.10 10.02 -7.43
C ARG A 215 -10.75 11.34 -6.76
N LYS A 216 -11.77 12.00 -6.21
CA LYS A 216 -11.66 13.13 -5.30
C LYS A 216 -11.10 12.66 -3.95
N VAL A 217 -10.10 13.39 -3.46
CA VAL A 217 -9.49 13.28 -2.14
C VAL A 217 -9.48 14.68 -1.53
N SER A 218 -9.63 14.83 -0.21
CA SER A 218 -9.60 16.15 0.41
C SER A 218 -8.28 16.90 0.15
N LYS A 219 -8.34 18.21 -0.03
CA LYS A 219 -7.17 19.09 -0.22
C LYS A 219 -6.13 18.99 0.91
N ASP A 220 -6.59 18.70 2.13
CA ASP A 220 -5.76 18.62 3.35
C ASP A 220 -5.36 17.18 3.69
N ALA A 221 -5.76 16.20 2.86
CA ALA A 221 -5.35 14.82 3.07
C ALA A 221 -3.83 14.68 2.92
N CYS A 222 -3.23 13.84 3.75
CA CYS A 222 -1.79 13.57 3.67
C CYS A 222 -1.44 12.73 2.43
N ALA A 223 -0.24 12.97 1.91
CA ALA A 223 0.43 12.13 0.94
C ALA A 223 1.95 12.23 1.12
N THR A 224 2.66 11.13 0.84
CA THR A 224 4.12 11.09 0.87
C THR A 224 4.67 11.09 -0.55
N ILE A 225 5.65 11.94 -0.84
CA ILE A 225 6.25 12.03 -2.18
C ILE A 225 7.06 10.77 -2.50
N GLY A 226 6.85 10.24 -3.70
CA GLY A 226 7.57 9.10 -4.27
C GLY A 226 6.71 7.84 -4.44
N VAL A 227 7.39 6.69 -4.47
CA VAL A 227 6.79 5.37 -4.62
C VAL A 227 7.06 4.54 -3.36
N ALA A 228 6.13 3.67 -2.96
CA ALA A 228 6.37 2.77 -1.84
C ALA A 228 7.51 1.76 -2.15
N SER A 229 8.41 1.55 -1.20
CA SER A 229 9.58 0.67 -1.33
C SER A 229 9.26 -0.78 -1.73
N ASN A 230 10.31 -1.53 -2.11
CA ASN A 230 10.26 -2.94 -2.54
C ASN A 230 9.48 -3.18 -3.84
N PRO A 231 9.70 -2.42 -4.93
CA PRO A 231 8.94 -2.55 -6.17
C PRO A 231 9.01 -3.95 -6.77
N HIS A 232 10.09 -4.71 -6.53
CA HIS A 232 10.24 -6.07 -7.03
C HIS A 232 9.50 -7.15 -6.21
N HIS A 233 8.66 -6.77 -5.25
CA HIS A 233 7.94 -7.71 -4.38
C HIS A 233 7.09 -8.73 -5.15
N HIS A 234 6.40 -8.30 -6.22
CA HIS A 234 5.51 -9.17 -7.01
C HIS A 234 6.27 -10.16 -7.90
N TYR A 235 7.56 -9.94 -8.17
CA TYR A 235 8.40 -10.88 -8.92
C TYR A 235 8.92 -12.05 -8.07
N ARG A 236 8.70 -12.03 -6.74
CA ARG A 236 9.16 -13.11 -5.84
C ARG A 236 8.45 -14.43 -6.13
N GLN A 237 9.17 -15.53 -5.95
CA GLN A 237 8.63 -16.89 -6.06
C GLN A 237 8.93 -17.67 -4.78
N LEU A 238 7.93 -18.37 -4.24
CA LEU A 238 8.07 -19.06 -2.96
C LEU A 238 8.85 -20.39 -3.06
N GLY A 239 8.89 -21.00 -4.25
CA GLY A 239 9.58 -22.26 -4.53
C GLY A 239 8.89 -23.53 -4.02
N LYS A 240 8.40 -23.52 -2.77
CA LYS A 240 7.79 -24.69 -2.13
C LYS A 240 6.56 -24.37 -1.28
N ALA A 241 5.67 -25.34 -1.10
CA ALA A 241 4.45 -25.21 -0.29
C ALA A 241 4.74 -24.82 1.17
N GLY A 242 5.80 -25.36 1.77
CA GLY A 242 6.20 -25.06 3.15
C GLY A 242 6.43 -23.56 3.41
N ARG A 243 6.90 -22.80 2.41
CA ARG A 243 7.08 -21.36 2.57
C ARG A 243 5.75 -20.61 2.68
N SER A 244 4.70 -21.06 1.97
CA SER A 244 3.34 -20.53 2.15
C SER A 244 2.83 -20.78 3.56
N ARG A 245 3.12 -21.96 4.13
CA ARG A 245 2.75 -22.30 5.51
C ARG A 245 3.37 -21.32 6.51
N TRP A 246 4.67 -21.04 6.39
CA TRP A 246 5.38 -20.05 7.21
C TRP A 246 4.77 -18.65 7.13
N LEU A 247 4.16 -18.30 5.99
CA LEU A 247 3.47 -17.03 5.76
C LEU A 247 2.05 -16.98 6.34
N ASN A 248 1.64 -17.98 7.14
CA ASN A 248 0.30 -18.09 7.73
C ASN A 248 -0.80 -18.31 6.67
N ILE A 249 -0.48 -19.07 5.62
CA ILE A 249 -1.38 -19.45 4.54
C ILE A 249 -1.53 -20.98 4.57
N ARG A 250 -2.75 -21.46 4.80
CA ARG A 250 -3.12 -22.89 4.74
C ARG A 250 -3.50 -23.28 3.29
N PRO A 251 -3.54 -24.57 2.95
CA PRO A 251 -3.99 -25.02 1.64
C PRO A 251 -5.39 -24.53 1.27
N THR A 252 -5.62 -24.28 -0.01
CA THR A 252 -6.92 -23.94 -0.59
C THR A 252 -7.46 -25.16 -1.32
N VAL A 253 -8.54 -25.75 -0.82
CA VAL A 253 -9.24 -26.86 -1.49
C VAL A 253 -10.17 -26.28 -2.56
N ARG A 254 -10.13 -26.82 -3.78
CA ARG A 254 -10.98 -26.38 -4.89
C ARG A 254 -12.41 -26.90 -4.70
N GLY A 255 -13.42 -26.14 -5.09
CA GLY A 255 -14.82 -26.55 -4.97
C GLY A 255 -15.16 -27.84 -5.74
N VAL A 256 -14.55 -28.03 -6.91
CA VAL A 256 -14.69 -29.27 -7.72
C VAL A 256 -14.08 -30.52 -7.09
N ALA A 257 -13.34 -30.38 -5.98
CA ALA A 257 -12.77 -31.49 -5.23
C ALA A 257 -13.60 -31.83 -3.97
N MET A 258 -14.75 -31.19 -3.79
CA MET A 258 -15.62 -31.35 -2.63
C MET A 258 -16.90 -32.10 -3.01
N ASN A 259 -17.70 -32.47 -2.01
CA ASN A 259 -19.05 -33.00 -2.22
C ASN A 259 -20.04 -31.85 -2.48
N LYS A 260 -21.21 -32.20 -3.01
CA LYS A 260 -22.25 -31.23 -3.37
C LYS A 260 -22.78 -30.43 -2.17
N VAL A 261 -22.71 -31.01 -0.97
CA VAL A 261 -23.08 -30.35 0.29
C VAL A 261 -22.13 -29.20 0.67
N ASP A 262 -20.84 -29.30 0.32
CA ASP A 262 -19.82 -28.35 0.76
C ASP A 262 -19.63 -27.16 -0.20
N HIS A 263 -19.88 -27.40 -1.50
CA HIS A 263 -19.66 -26.41 -2.54
C HIS A 263 -20.62 -26.61 -3.72
N PRO A 264 -21.12 -25.52 -4.35
CA PRO A 264 -21.91 -25.60 -5.58
C PRO A 264 -21.23 -26.27 -6.79
N HIS A 265 -19.95 -26.59 -6.69
CA HIS A 265 -19.17 -27.24 -7.76
C HIS A 265 -18.82 -28.69 -7.42
N GLY A 266 -19.24 -29.17 -6.25
CA GLY A 266 -18.92 -30.50 -5.78
C GLY A 266 -19.87 -31.57 -6.33
N GLY A 267 -19.43 -32.82 -6.20
CA GLY A 267 -20.15 -34.01 -6.68
C GLY A 267 -19.93 -34.35 -8.16
N GLY A 268 -20.68 -35.33 -8.65
CA GLY A 268 -20.49 -35.94 -9.97
C GLY A 268 -19.44 -37.05 -9.96
N ARG A 269 -19.57 -38.03 -10.86
CA ARG A 269 -18.56 -39.08 -11.04
C ARG A 269 -17.38 -38.53 -11.84
N GLY A 270 -16.16 -38.77 -11.36
CA GLY A 270 -14.94 -38.25 -11.99
C GLY A 270 -14.79 -36.72 -11.90
N LYS A 271 -13.89 -36.16 -12.71
CA LYS A 271 -13.63 -34.71 -12.71
C LYS A 271 -14.67 -33.98 -13.56
N SER A 272 -15.75 -33.53 -12.92
CA SER A 272 -16.79 -32.73 -13.58
C SER A 272 -16.90 -31.33 -12.99
N LYS A 273 -17.44 -30.39 -13.78
CA LYS A 273 -17.86 -29.05 -13.32
C LYS A 273 -19.37 -28.96 -13.10
N GLY A 274 -20.10 -30.06 -13.35
CA GLY A 274 -21.55 -30.15 -13.17
C GLY A 274 -22.35 -29.12 -13.97
N ASN A 275 -21.82 -28.66 -15.11
CA ASN A 275 -22.37 -27.57 -15.94
C ASN A 275 -22.79 -26.31 -15.15
N ARG A 276 -22.11 -26.02 -14.04
CA ARG A 276 -22.45 -24.90 -13.16
C ARG A 276 -21.50 -23.73 -13.39
N HIS A 277 -22.05 -22.52 -13.46
CA HIS A 277 -21.22 -21.31 -13.55
C HIS A 277 -20.29 -21.15 -12.33
N PRO A 278 -19.09 -20.56 -12.49
CA PRO A 278 -18.15 -20.40 -11.39
C PRO A 278 -18.69 -19.49 -10.26
N THR A 279 -18.93 -20.06 -9.07
CA THR A 279 -19.38 -19.36 -7.87
C THR A 279 -18.46 -19.62 -6.68
N SER A 280 -18.60 -18.81 -5.63
CA SER A 280 -18.03 -19.06 -4.30
C SER A 280 -18.79 -20.19 -3.58
N PRO A 281 -18.30 -20.67 -2.41
CA PRO A 281 -19.03 -21.65 -1.61
C PRO A 281 -20.43 -21.17 -1.20
N TRP A 282 -20.63 -19.86 -1.11
CA TRP A 282 -21.89 -19.22 -0.74
C TRP A 282 -22.67 -18.69 -1.96
N GLY A 283 -22.43 -19.26 -3.15
CA GLY A 283 -23.20 -18.94 -4.36
C GLY A 283 -22.83 -17.61 -5.07
N THR A 284 -22.03 -16.73 -4.46
CA THR A 284 -21.61 -15.47 -5.12
C THR A 284 -20.85 -15.74 -6.43
N PRO A 285 -21.24 -15.14 -7.58
CA PRO A 285 -20.53 -15.33 -8.84
C PRO A 285 -19.06 -14.90 -8.78
N SER A 286 -18.16 -15.74 -9.28
CA SER A 286 -16.70 -15.56 -9.20
C SER A 286 -16.04 -15.12 -10.53
N LYS A 287 -16.81 -15.09 -11.62
CA LYS A 287 -16.42 -14.63 -12.97
C LYS A 287 -17.57 -13.86 -13.62
N GLY A 288 -17.38 -13.38 -14.84
CA GLY A 288 -18.43 -12.72 -15.63
C GLY A 288 -18.64 -11.23 -15.32
N GLY A 289 -17.82 -10.62 -14.46
CA GLY A 289 -17.89 -9.18 -14.19
C GLY A 289 -18.83 -8.78 -13.04
N PHE A 290 -19.36 -9.75 -12.29
CA PHE A 290 -20.19 -9.50 -11.10
C PHE A 290 -19.49 -8.54 -10.11
N LYS A 291 -20.19 -7.46 -9.73
CA LYS A 291 -19.67 -6.40 -8.87
C LYS A 291 -20.16 -6.63 -7.44
N THR A 292 -19.25 -6.83 -6.49
CA THR A 292 -19.60 -7.10 -5.08
C THR A 292 -19.83 -5.84 -4.23
N ARG A 293 -19.62 -4.64 -4.78
CA ARG A 293 -19.96 -3.39 -4.10
C ARG A 293 -21.48 -3.26 -4.10
N ARG A 294 -22.07 -3.00 -2.93
CA ARG A 294 -23.52 -2.78 -2.77
C ARG A 294 -23.98 -1.62 -3.65
N HIS A 295 -25.09 -1.81 -4.36
CA HIS A 295 -25.68 -0.80 -5.24
C HIS A 295 -26.06 0.48 -4.47
N ASN A 296 -26.63 0.33 -3.27
CA ASN A 296 -27.05 1.45 -2.41
C ASN A 296 -25.88 2.17 -1.72
N ASN A 297 -24.63 1.77 -2.00
CA ASN A 297 -23.44 2.46 -1.52
C ASN A 297 -22.54 2.85 -2.72
N PRO A 298 -23.00 3.77 -3.59
CA PRO A 298 -22.18 4.25 -4.71
C PRO A 298 -20.97 5.05 -4.20
N ASN A 299 -19.89 5.10 -5.00
CA ASN A 299 -18.72 5.89 -4.63
C ASN A 299 -18.90 7.34 -5.09
N LYS A 300 -19.40 8.20 -4.20
CA LYS A 300 -19.59 9.62 -4.52
C LYS A 300 -18.28 10.36 -4.83
N TRP A 301 -17.14 9.77 -4.47
CA TRP A 301 -15.81 10.35 -4.67
C TRP A 301 -15.16 9.99 -6.01
N VAL A 302 -15.75 9.10 -6.81
CA VAL A 302 -15.14 8.69 -8.09
C VAL A 302 -15.44 9.73 -9.15
N VAL A 303 -14.40 10.16 -9.86
CA VAL A 303 -14.51 10.99 -11.07
C VAL A 303 -14.47 10.09 -12.29
N VAL A 304 -13.44 9.24 -12.39
CA VAL A 304 -13.31 8.26 -13.47
C VAL A 304 -13.21 6.86 -12.86
N PRO A 305 -14.16 5.95 -13.15
CA PRO A 305 -14.12 4.60 -12.62
C PRO A 305 -12.97 3.80 -13.22
N ARG A 306 -12.47 2.80 -12.50
CA ARG A 306 -11.46 1.88 -13.03
C ARG A 306 -11.90 1.22 -14.34
N VAL A 307 -10.98 1.14 -15.29
CA VAL A 307 -11.17 0.41 -16.56
C VAL A 307 -11.40 -1.08 -16.27
N ARG A 308 -12.39 -1.67 -16.94
CA ARG A 308 -12.74 -3.08 -16.80
C ARG A 308 -12.17 -3.86 -17.96
N ASN A 309 -11.41 -4.90 -17.63
CA ASN A 309 -10.76 -5.78 -18.61
C ASN A 309 -11.74 -6.72 -19.35
N MET A 310 -12.98 -6.85 -18.85
CA MET A 310 -14.06 -7.67 -19.44
C MET A 310 -13.66 -9.12 -19.80
N GLY A 311 -12.70 -9.70 -19.07
CA GLY A 311 -12.24 -11.08 -19.31
C GLY A 311 -11.25 -11.25 -20.46
N LYS A 312 -10.88 -10.18 -21.18
CA LYS A 312 -9.87 -10.25 -22.26
C LYS A 312 -8.50 -10.67 -21.71
N ARG A 313 -7.78 -11.53 -22.42
CA ARG A 313 -6.42 -11.94 -22.00
C ARG A 313 -5.49 -10.73 -22.13
N ARG A 314 -4.67 -10.47 -21.11
CA ARG A 314 -3.59 -9.46 -21.18
C ARG A 314 -2.33 -10.14 -21.67
N ASP A 315 -1.70 -9.60 -22.70
CA ASP A 315 -0.44 -10.14 -23.21
C ASP A 315 0.74 -9.78 -22.31
N LYS A 316 1.70 -10.70 -22.22
CA LYS A 316 2.96 -10.49 -21.49
C LYS A 316 3.88 -9.47 -22.15
N LYS A 317 3.67 -9.14 -23.44
CA LYS A 317 4.56 -8.30 -24.25
C LYS A 317 4.20 -6.80 -24.25
N GLY A 318 2.99 -6.39 -23.87
CA GLY A 318 2.50 -5.01 -24.02
C GLY A 318 3.00 -3.98 -23.00
N ASN A 319 4.03 -4.29 -22.20
CA ASN A 319 4.64 -3.36 -21.23
C ASN A 319 6.08 -2.98 -21.63
N LYS A 320 6.47 -3.25 -22.88
CA LYS A 320 7.66 -2.67 -23.54
C LYS A 320 7.18 -1.61 -24.54
N ALA A 321 6.77 -0.46 -24.01
CA ALA A 321 6.65 0.79 -24.73
C ALA A 321 6.91 1.88 -23.69
#